data_AF-A0A848I8S0-F1
#
_entry.id   AF-A0A848I8S0-F1
#
_cell.length_a   1.000
_cell.length_b   1.000
_cell.length_c   1.000
_cell.angle_alpha   90.00
_cell.angle_beta   90.00
_cell.angle_gamma   90.00
#
_symmetry.space_group_name_H-M   'P 1'
#
loop_
_entity.id
_entity.type
_entity.pdbx_description
1 polymer ?
#
loop_
_entity_poly.entity_id
_entity_poly.type
_entity_poly.pdbx_seq_one_letter_code
_entity_poly.pdbx_strand_id
1 'polypeptide(L)'
;MAAAAEILAKAGPQTWQSDAFQMVAFFRQYDHPGCGLNAVVTSDNALFARTAHAALTMAGRNEFAASHALLKQAQALLSAT
;
A
#
# COMPACT_ATOMS: atom_id res chain seq x y z
N MET A 1 2.71 3.69 1.81
CA MET A 1 2.38 2.31 1.38
C MET A 1 3.40 1.70 0.43
N ALA A 2 4.04 2.50 -0.44
CA ALA A 2 5.09 2.00 -1.33
C ALA A 2 6.15 1.19 -0.57
N ALA A 3 6.58 1.65 0.62
CA ALA A 3 7.53 0.91 1.46
C ALA A 3 7.07 -0.53 1.84
N ALA A 4 5.80 -0.74 2.17
CA ALA A 4 5.28 -2.07 2.51
C ALA A 4 5.24 -2.98 1.27
N ALA A 5 4.84 -2.43 0.12
CA ALA A 5 4.88 -3.14 -1.15
C ALA A 5 6.33 -3.43 -1.60
N GLU A 6 7.29 -2.54 -1.33
CA GLU A 6 8.71 -2.74 -1.63
C GLU A 6 9.31 -3.88 -0.80
N ILE A 7 8.94 -3.98 0.49
CA ILE A 7 9.35 -5.10 1.34
C ILE A 7 8.77 -6.40 0.80
N LEU A 8 7.48 -6.43 0.42
CA LEU A 8 6.85 -7.61 -0.16
C LEU A 8 7.47 -8.00 -1.51
N ALA A 9 7.82 -7.02 -2.35
CA ALA A 9 8.45 -7.26 -3.65
C ALA A 9 9.87 -7.83 -3.53
N LYS A 10 10.60 -7.49 -2.45
CA LYS A 10 11.98 -7.95 -2.23
C LYS A 10 12.08 -9.22 -1.39
N ALA A 11 11.24 -9.35 -0.36
CA ALA A 11 11.33 -10.40 0.65
C ALA A 11 10.13 -11.37 0.64
N GLY A 12 9.07 -11.07 -0.10
CA GLY A 12 7.87 -11.90 -0.15
C GLY A 12 8.02 -13.16 -1.03
N PRO A 13 7.03 -14.06 -0.98
CA PRO A 13 6.98 -15.25 -1.83
C PRO A 13 6.97 -14.89 -3.32
N GLN A 14 7.61 -15.70 -4.15
CA GLN A 14 7.82 -15.42 -5.58
C GLN A 14 6.51 -15.24 -6.37
N THR A 15 5.43 -15.88 -5.92
CA THR A 15 4.07 -15.71 -6.45
C THR A 15 3.49 -14.32 -6.23
N TRP A 16 3.92 -13.60 -5.19
CA TRP A 16 3.41 -12.27 -4.83
C TRP A 16 4.39 -11.14 -5.16
N GLN A 17 5.65 -11.45 -5.46
CA GLN A 17 6.65 -10.44 -5.82
C GLN A 17 6.23 -9.63 -7.05
N SER A 18 5.77 -10.29 -8.12
CA SER A 18 5.34 -9.61 -9.35
C SER A 18 4.16 -8.66 -9.11
N ASP A 19 3.17 -9.09 -8.34
CA ASP A 19 2.02 -8.26 -7.96
C ASP A 19 2.47 -7.09 -7.07
N ALA A 20 3.35 -7.35 -6.10
CA ALA A 20 3.92 -6.34 -5.22
C ALA A 20 4.74 -5.28 -5.99
N PHE A 21 5.50 -5.66 -7.02
CA PHE A 21 6.22 -4.72 -7.87
C PHE A 21 5.28 -3.75 -8.60
N GLN A 22 4.16 -4.25 -9.12
CA GLN A 22 3.14 -3.37 -9.72
C GLN A 22 2.50 -2.45 -8.67
N MET A 23 2.27 -2.96 -7.45
CA MET A 23 1.74 -2.16 -6.35
C MET A 23 2.69 -1.05 -5.90
N VAL A 24 4.01 -1.26 -5.92
CA VAL A 24 5.00 -0.21 -5.61
C VAL A 24 4.83 0.96 -6.59
N ALA A 25 4.79 0.67 -7.89
CA ALA A 25 4.62 1.69 -8.92
C ALA A 25 3.29 2.43 -8.76
N PHE A 26 2.21 1.72 -8.45
CA PHE A 26 0.89 2.31 -8.17
C PHE A 26 0.95 3.26 -6.97
N PHE A 27 1.39 2.80 -5.79
CA PHE A 27 1.40 3.62 -4.58
C PHE A 27 2.37 4.80 -4.64
N ARG A 28 3.47 4.71 -5.41
CA ARG A 28 4.37 5.85 -5.64
C ARG A 28 3.71 7.03 -6.35
N GLN A 29 2.66 6.80 -7.13
CA GLN A 29 1.91 7.88 -7.77
C GLN A 29 1.14 8.70 -6.72
N TYR A 30 0.70 8.06 -5.64
CA TYR A 30 -0.02 8.68 -4.53
C TYR A 30 0.89 9.16 -3.38
N ASP A 31 2.18 8.77 -3.38
CA ASP A 31 3.18 9.22 -2.41
C ASP A 31 3.75 10.61 -2.74
N HIS A 32 3.48 11.13 -3.95
CA HIS A 32 3.86 12.48 -4.32
C HIS A 32 2.85 13.49 -3.75
N PRO A 33 3.28 14.41 -2.86
CA PRO A 33 2.38 15.42 -2.30
C PRO A 33 1.81 16.39 -3.36
N GLY A 34 2.37 16.42 -4.58
CA GLY A 34 2.08 17.45 -5.58
C GLY A 34 0.84 17.25 -6.45
N CYS A 35 0.21 16.06 -6.51
CA CYS A 35 -0.87 15.79 -7.47
C CYS A 35 -2.29 15.85 -6.89
N GLY A 36 -2.47 16.17 -5.60
CA GLY A 36 -3.79 16.10 -4.97
C GLY A 36 -4.01 16.95 -3.71
N LEU A 37 -3.14 17.94 -3.42
CA LEU A 37 -3.26 18.79 -2.22
C LEU A 37 -4.35 19.89 -2.34
N ASN A 38 -5.52 19.52 -2.85
CA ASN A 38 -6.81 20.15 -2.51
C ASN A 38 -7.86 19.09 -2.11
N ALA A 39 -7.43 17.84 -1.83
CA ALA A 39 -8.34 16.81 -1.35
C ALA A 39 -8.66 17.09 0.12
N VAL A 40 -9.91 17.44 0.38
CA VAL A 40 -10.53 17.39 1.71
C VAL A 40 -10.08 16.11 2.41
N VAL A 41 -9.55 16.21 3.64
CA VAL A 41 -9.23 15.03 4.44
C VAL A 41 -10.53 14.28 4.71
N THR A 42 -10.82 13.26 3.90
CA THR A 42 -11.97 12.38 4.08
C THR A 42 -11.63 11.30 5.10
N SER A 43 -12.66 10.66 5.65
CA SER A 43 -12.49 9.46 6.50
C SER A 43 -11.68 8.36 5.80
N ASP A 44 -11.74 8.30 4.47
CA ASP A 44 -11.00 7.34 3.65
C ASP A 44 -9.49 7.60 3.67
N ASN A 45 -9.05 8.86 3.77
CA ASN A 45 -7.63 9.19 3.91
C ASN A 45 -7.05 8.71 5.25
N ALA A 46 -7.82 8.85 6.33
CA ALA A 46 -7.43 8.36 7.65
C ALA A 46 -7.44 6.82 7.71
N LEU A 47 -8.43 6.18 7.08
CA LEU A 47 -8.49 4.73 6.94
C LEU A 47 -7.31 4.21 6.12
N PHE A 48 -7.02 4.83 4.98
CA PHE A 48 -5.87 4.53 4.14
C PHE A 48 -4.54 4.63 4.89
N ALA A 49 -4.34 5.69 5.66
CA ALA A 49 -3.11 5.87 6.46
C ALA A 49 -2.95 4.77 7.53
N ARG A 50 -4.04 4.36 8.18
CA ARG A 50 -4.03 3.25 9.16
C ARG A 50 -3.73 1.92 8.48
N THR A 51 -4.36 1.65 7.33
CA THR A 51 -4.10 0.44 6.53
C THR A 51 -2.66 0.41 6.04
N ALA A 52 -2.11 1.55 5.64
CA ALA A 52 -0.71 1.68 5.23
C ALA A 52 0.27 1.31 6.34
N HIS A 53 0.01 1.79 7.56
CA HIS A 53 0.82 1.48 8.73
C HIS A 53 0.70 -0.01 9.10
N ALA A 54 -0.52 -0.56 9.12
CA ALA A 54 -0.73 -1.97 9.39
C ALA A 54 -0.01 -2.87 8.36
N ALA A 55 -0.09 -2.54 7.07
CA ALA A 55 0.60 -3.28 6.01
C ALA A 55 2.13 -3.26 6.21
N LEU A 56 2.70 -2.10 6.55
CA LEU A 56 4.13 -1.97 6.81
C LEU A 56 4.57 -2.80 8.02
N THR A 57 3.79 -2.78 9.11
CA THR A 57 4.07 -3.58 10.30
C THR A 57 4.02 -5.07 9.99
N MET A 58 3.02 -5.53 9.23
CA MET A 58 2.92 -6.95 8.82
C MET A 58 4.08 -7.34 7.90
N ALA A 59 4.44 -6.50 6.93
CA ALA A 59 5.58 -6.73 6.04
C ALA A 59 6.90 -6.84 6.83
N GLY A 60 7.11 -5.97 7.82
CA GLY A 60 8.29 -6.00 8.69
C GLY A 60 8.38 -7.24 9.59
N ARG A 61 7.24 -7.88 9.89
CA ARG A 61 7.18 -9.13 10.66
C ARG A 61 7.25 -10.39 9.78
N ASN A 62 7.49 -10.25 8.48
CA ASN A 62 7.39 -11.32 7.48
C ASN A 62 5.98 -11.93 7.36
N GLU A 63 4.94 -11.23 7.83
CA GLU A 63 3.54 -11.61 7.65
C GLU A 63 3.05 -11.19 6.25
N PHE A 64 3.71 -11.72 5.22
CA PHE A 64 3.57 -11.28 3.83
C PHE A 64 2.15 -11.42 3.28
N ALA A 65 1.42 -12.48 3.66
CA ALA A 65 0.03 -12.67 3.24
C ALA A 65 -0.89 -11.58 3.80
N ALA A 66 -0.72 -11.22 5.08
CA ALA A 66 -1.48 -10.16 5.73
C ALA A 66 -1.12 -8.79 5.12
N SER A 67 0.18 -8.53 4.91
CA SER A 67 0.63 -7.33 4.22
C SER A 67 0.02 -7.23 2.82
N HIS A 68 0.01 -8.31 2.05
CA HIS A 68 -0.54 -8.34 0.69
C HIS A 68 -2.04 -8.03 0.67
N ALA A 69 -2.81 -8.65 1.57
CA ALA A 69 -4.24 -8.39 1.70
C ALA A 69 -4.54 -6.91 2.04
N LEU A 70 -3.77 -6.31 2.95
CA LEU A 70 -3.92 -4.90 3.33
C LEU A 70 -3.55 -3.95 2.17
N LEU A 71 -2.51 -4.28 1.40
CA LEU A 71 -2.15 -3.54 0.19
C LEU A 71 -3.27 -3.61 -0.87
N LYS A 72 -3.91 -4.78 -1.07
CA LYS A 72 -5.05 -4.92 -1.99
C LYS A 72 -6.26 -4.12 -1.53
N GLN A 73 -6.58 -4.17 -0.24
CA GLN A 73 -7.66 -3.37 0.34
C GLN A 73 -7.42 -1.87 0.11
N ALA A 74 -6.20 -1.40 0.35
CA ALA A 74 -5.89 0.00 0.23
C ALA A 74 -5.80 0.48 -1.23
N GLN A 75 -5.43 -0.40 -2.16
CA GLN A 75 -5.60 -0.15 -3.60
C GLN A 75 -7.08 0.02 -3.97
N ALA A 76 -7.97 -0.83 -3.45
CA ALA A 76 -9.41 -0.72 -3.71
C ALA A 76 -10.00 0.59 -3.17
N LEU A 77 -9.52 1.09 -2.02
CA LEU A 77 -9.94 2.38 -1.47
C LEU A 77 -9.55 3.56 -2.37
N LEU A 78 -8.36 3.52 -2.98
CA LEU A 78 -7.90 4.56 -3.90
C LEU A 78 -8.60 4.53 -5.26
N SER A 79 -8.97 3.34 -5.75
CA SER A 79 -9.72 3.21 -7.02
C SER A 79 -11.21 3.51 -6.89
N ALA A 80 -11.74 3.53 -5.67
CA ALA A 80 -13.15 3.85 -5.39
C ALA A 80 -13.40 5.36 -5.23
N THR A 81 -12.34 6.17 -5.19
CA THR A 81 -12.37 7.64 -5.10
C THR A 81 -12.15 8.26 -6.47
#